data_AF-A0R7K5-F1
#
_entry.id   AF-A0R7K5-F1
#
_cell.length_a   1.000
_cell.length_b   1.000
_cell.length_c   1.000
_cell.angle_alpha   90.00
_cell.angle_beta   90.00
_cell.angle_gamma   90.00
#
_symmetry.space_group_name_H-M   'P 1'
#
loop_
_entity.id
_entity.type
_entity.pdbx_description
1 polymer ?
#
loop_
_entity_poly.entity_id
_entity_poly.type
_entity_poly.pdbx_seq_one_letter_code
_entity_poly.pdbx_strand_id
1 'polypeptide(L)'
;MQSLRKTRRRDGMRKAEVSTPGQALAYLVDCTLATISHMAMLKSRKKSEYERQIAIAQNGVDWMVQMNIDPSTTRAAEIISQGLTVADWAKGFTLGES
;
A
#
# COMPACT_ATOMS: atom_id res chain seq x y z
N MET A 1 -29.38 15.36 -1.74
CA MET A 1 -29.19 14.25 -0.77
C MET A 1 -27.70 14.06 -0.51
N GLN A 2 -27.18 14.69 0.53
CA GLN A 2 -25.77 14.59 0.92
C GLN A 2 -25.50 13.21 1.53
N SER A 3 -24.50 12.50 0.99
CA SER A 3 -23.68 11.55 1.77
C SER A 3 -22.37 11.34 1.01
N LEU A 4 -21.51 12.36 1.07
CA LEU A 4 -20.12 12.25 0.67
C LEU A 4 -19.47 11.21 1.59
N ARG A 5 -19.09 10.09 0.99
CA ARG A 5 -18.45 8.94 1.62
C ARG A 5 -17.34 9.44 2.55
N LYS A 6 -17.53 9.31 3.86
CA LYS A 6 -16.43 9.29 4.82
C LYS A 6 -15.55 8.12 4.43
N THR A 7 -14.52 8.37 3.64
CA THR A 7 -13.39 7.45 3.46
C THR A 7 -12.89 7.16 4.86
N ARG A 8 -13.26 6.00 5.43
CA ARG A 8 -12.67 5.50 6.66
C ARG A 8 -11.16 5.57 6.43
N ARG A 9 -10.45 6.37 7.25
CA ARG A 9 -9.01 6.15 7.41
C ARG A 9 -8.89 4.69 7.85
N ARG A 10 -8.47 3.82 6.94
CA ARG A 10 -8.01 2.48 7.30
C ARG A 10 -6.69 2.75 8.00
N ASP A 11 -6.73 2.82 9.32
CA ASP A 11 -5.53 2.85 10.14
C ASP A 11 -4.71 1.62 9.73
N GLY A 12 -3.47 1.85 9.28
CA GLY A 12 -2.58 0.79 8.82
C GLY A 12 -2.29 -0.22 9.92
N MET A 13 -1.79 -1.38 9.53
CA MET A 13 -1.54 -2.48 10.47
C MET A 13 -0.51 -2.07 11.55
N ARG A 14 -0.80 -2.33 12.83
CA ARG A 14 0.09 -1.98 13.94
C ARG A 14 1.06 -3.11 14.24
N LYS A 15 2.30 -2.76 14.63
CA LYS A 15 3.33 -3.75 15.00
C LYS A 15 2.87 -4.71 16.11
N ALA A 16 2.10 -4.22 17.09
CA ALA A 16 1.61 -5.03 18.21
C ALA A 16 0.60 -6.10 17.80
N GLU A 17 0.03 -6.02 16.59
CA GLU A 17 -0.94 -6.98 16.05
C GLU A 17 -0.24 -8.13 15.29
N VAL A 18 1.10 -8.10 15.18
CA VAL A 18 1.90 -9.13 14.51
C VAL A 18 2.18 -10.28 15.46
N SER A 19 1.59 -11.44 15.17
CA SER A 19 1.76 -12.69 15.93
C SER A 19 2.17 -13.88 15.05
N THR A 20 2.09 -13.75 13.73
CA THR A 20 2.44 -14.80 12.77
C THR A 20 3.38 -14.29 11.67
N PRO A 21 4.12 -15.17 10.96
CA PRO A 21 4.95 -14.77 9.82
C PRO A 21 4.16 -14.09 8.70
N GLY A 22 2.94 -14.55 8.40
CA GLY A 22 2.08 -13.92 7.40
C GLY A 22 1.68 -12.50 7.79
N GLN A 23 1.37 -12.29 9.08
CA GLN A 23 1.12 -10.96 9.63
C GLN A 23 2.38 -10.07 9.60
N ALA A 24 3.57 -10.63 9.78
CA ALA A 24 4.81 -9.89 9.67
C ALA A 24 5.04 -9.40 8.23
N LEU A 25 4.79 -10.24 7.23
CA LEU A 25 4.84 -9.82 5.83
C LEU A 25 3.80 -8.73 5.54
N ALA A 26 2.54 -8.93 5.96
CA ALA A 26 1.48 -7.95 5.78
C ALA A 26 1.83 -6.59 6.40
N TYR A 27 2.40 -6.59 7.61
CA TYR A 27 2.86 -5.37 8.29
C TYR A 27 3.98 -4.66 7.52
N LEU A 28 4.99 -5.41 7.05
CA LEU A 28 6.11 -4.84 6.29
C LEU A 28 5.62 -4.24 4.96
N VAL A 29 4.76 -4.97 4.24
CA VAL A 29 4.15 -4.49 2.99
C VAL A 29 3.35 -3.22 3.23
N ASP A 30 2.51 -3.16 4.27
CA ASP A 30 1.73 -1.96 4.57
C ASP A 30 2.62 -0.76 4.92
N CYS A 31 3.72 -0.96 5.66
CA CYS A 31 4.70 0.08 5.95
C CYS A 31 5.39 0.60 4.67
N THR A 32 5.75 -0.30 3.75
CA THR A 32 6.33 0.08 2.46
C THR A 32 5.32 0.85 1.61
N LEU A 33 4.07 0.40 1.54
CA LEU A 33 3.00 1.10 0.83
C LEU A 33 2.73 2.48 1.41
N ALA A 34 2.74 2.63 2.74
CA ALA A 34 2.63 3.92 3.40
C ALA A 34 3.80 4.86 2.99
N THR A 35 5.02 4.33 2.95
CA THR A 35 6.22 5.07 2.50
C THR A 35 6.07 5.53 1.05
N ILE A 36 5.61 4.65 0.15
CA ILE A 36 5.35 4.99 -1.26
C ILE A 36 4.30 6.10 -1.37
N SER A 37 3.17 5.99 -0.67
CA SER A 37 2.12 7.02 -0.72
C SER A 37 2.64 8.38 -0.22
N HIS A 38 3.46 8.39 0.83
CA HIS A 38 4.11 9.61 1.31
C HIS A 38 5.08 10.19 0.28
N MET A 39 5.95 9.36 -0.31
CA MET A 39 6.90 9.78 -1.34
C MET A 39 6.20 10.31 -2.60
N ALA A 40 5.09 9.69 -3.01
CA ALA A 40 4.30 10.11 -4.16
C ALA A 40 3.76 11.55 -4.02
N MET A 41 3.43 11.95 -2.78
CA MET A 41 2.94 13.28 -2.43
C MET A 41 4.06 14.34 -2.31
N LEU A 42 5.33 13.95 -2.30
CA LEU A 42 6.43 14.92 -2.20
C LEU A 42 6.59 15.71 -3.51
N LYS A 43 6.81 17.03 -3.38
CA LYS A 43 7.12 17.93 -4.51
C LYS A 43 8.33 17.46 -5.33
N SER A 44 9.31 16.86 -4.65
CA SER A 44 10.48 16.24 -5.28
C SER A 44 10.86 14.98 -4.50
N ARG A 45 11.19 13.91 -5.22
CA ARG A 45 11.59 12.61 -4.66
C ARG A 45 12.74 12.03 -5.48
N LYS A 46 13.59 11.22 -4.85
CA LYS A 46 14.60 10.45 -5.57
C LYS A 46 13.91 9.36 -6.39
N LYS A 47 13.95 9.49 -7.72
CA LYS A 47 13.27 8.57 -8.66
C LYS A 47 13.65 7.11 -8.43
N SER A 48 14.94 6.81 -8.34
CA SER A 48 15.45 5.44 -8.17
C SER A 48 15.00 4.78 -6.87
N GLU A 49 14.98 5.52 -5.76
CA GLU A 49 14.50 4.98 -4.49
C GLU A 49 12.99 4.77 -4.50
N TYR A 50 12.24 5.68 -5.13
CA TYR A 50 10.79 5.51 -5.28
C TYR A 50 10.44 4.27 -6.10
N GLU A 51 11.12 4.07 -7.24
CA GLU A 51 10.96 2.87 -8.07
C GLU A 51 11.36 1.60 -7.33
N ARG A 52 12.44 1.64 -6.54
CA ARG A 52 12.86 0.52 -5.70
C ARG A 52 11.81 0.16 -4.65
N GLN A 53 11.21 1.14 -3.98
CA GLN A 53 10.15 0.90 -2.99
C GLN A 53 8.92 0.28 -3.65
N ILE A 54 8.52 0.77 -4.83
CA ILE A 54 7.43 0.18 -5.63
C ILE A 54 7.71 -1.29 -5.95
N ALA A 55 8.91 -1.62 -6.43
CA ALA A 55 9.28 -2.99 -6.76
C ALA A 55 9.25 -3.92 -5.53
N ILE A 56 9.75 -3.45 -4.37
CA ILE A 56 9.70 -4.20 -3.11
C ILE A 56 8.25 -4.45 -2.67
N ALA A 57 7.41 -3.42 -2.69
CA ALA A 57 6.00 -3.55 -2.33
C ALA A 57 5.24 -4.45 -3.30
N GLN A 58 5.51 -4.38 -4.61
CA GLN A 58 4.87 -5.24 -5.60
C GLN A 58 5.17 -6.71 -5.32
N ASN A 59 6.45 -7.07 -5.14
CA ASN A 59 6.82 -8.44 -4.78
C ASN A 59 6.14 -8.87 -3.47
N GLY A 60 6.04 -7.98 -2.48
CA GLY A 60 5.34 -8.25 -1.24
C GLY A 60 3.85 -8.54 -1.42
N VAL A 61 3.15 -7.75 -2.25
CA VAL A 61 1.75 -7.98 -2.62
C VAL A 61 1.58 -9.31 -3.36
N ASP A 62 2.48 -9.60 -4.31
CA ASP A 62 2.45 -10.85 -5.07
C ASP A 62 2.64 -12.06 -4.16
N TRP A 63 3.57 -11.99 -3.19
CA TRP A 63 3.75 -13.03 -2.18
C TRP A 63 2.52 -13.19 -1.28
N MET A 64 1.84 -12.10 -0.91
CA MET A 64 0.61 -12.19 -0.13
C MET A 64 -0.46 -12.98 -0.88
N VAL A 65 -0.61 -12.76 -2.20
CA VAL A 65 -1.55 -13.52 -3.04
C VAL A 65 -1.11 -14.98 -3.16
N GLN A 66 0.15 -15.24 -3.51
CA GLN A 66 0.68 -16.59 -3.72
C GLN A 66 0.63 -17.45 -2.45
N MET A 67 0.88 -16.84 -1.29
CA MET A 67 0.93 -17.52 0.01
C MET A 67 -0.42 -17.47 0.76
N ASN A 68 -1.48 -16.94 0.14
CA ASN A 68 -2.80 -16.80 0.74
C ASN A 68 -2.80 -16.07 2.10
N ILE A 69 -2.07 -14.97 2.18
CA ILE A 69 -1.98 -14.11 3.37
C ILE A 69 -3.10 -13.07 3.32
N ASP A 70 -3.85 -12.94 4.43
CA ASP A 70 -4.95 -11.98 4.54
C ASP A 70 -4.46 -10.53 4.44
N PRO A 71 -4.88 -9.75 3.41
CA PRO A 71 -4.51 -8.36 3.27
C PRO A 71 -5.49 -7.39 3.94
N SER A 72 -6.59 -7.86 4.53
CA SER A 72 -7.78 -7.06 4.91
C SER A 72 -7.48 -5.83 5.78
N THR A 73 -6.43 -5.90 6.60
CA THR A 73 -5.99 -4.85 7.52
C THR A 73 -4.95 -3.91 6.93
N THR A 74 -4.61 -4.05 5.65
CA THR A 74 -3.52 -3.31 4.98
C THR A 74 -4.03 -2.51 3.77
N ARG A 75 -3.19 -1.61 3.25
CA ARG A 75 -3.39 -0.95 1.95
C ARG A 75 -3.37 -1.93 0.78
N ALA A 76 -2.70 -3.08 0.92
CA ALA A 76 -2.63 -4.10 -0.13
C ALA A 76 -4.02 -4.68 -0.48
N ALA A 77 -4.98 -4.66 0.46
CA ALA A 77 -6.35 -5.10 0.18
C ALA A 77 -6.97 -4.32 -0.97
N GLU A 78 -6.74 -3.01 -1.04
CA GLU A 78 -7.25 -2.17 -2.12
C GLU A 78 -6.63 -2.56 -3.47
N ILE A 79 -5.29 -2.69 -3.49
CA ILE A 79 -4.50 -3.03 -4.68
C ILE A 79 -4.96 -4.36 -5.26
N ILE A 80 -5.05 -5.39 -4.41
CA ILE A 80 -5.47 -6.74 -4.81
C ILE A 80 -6.93 -6.72 -5.28
N SER A 81 -7.84 -6.08 -4.53
CA SER A 81 -9.27 -6.07 -4.87
C SER A 81 -9.59 -5.37 -6.19
N GLN A 82 -8.79 -4.37 -6.58
CA GLN A 82 -8.96 -3.62 -7.81
C GLN A 82 -8.12 -4.17 -8.97
N GLY A 83 -7.30 -5.20 -8.74
CA GLY A 83 -6.40 -5.76 -9.75
C GLY A 83 -5.34 -4.76 -10.23
N LEU A 84 -4.93 -3.83 -9.35
CA LEU A 84 -3.95 -2.79 -9.68
C LEU A 84 -2.54 -3.30 -9.42
N THR A 85 -1.57 -2.72 -10.14
CA THR A 85 -0.17 -2.77 -9.69
C THR A 85 0.06 -1.75 -8.58
N VAL A 86 1.10 -1.94 -7.77
CA VAL A 86 1.52 -0.94 -6.77
C VAL A 86 1.85 0.39 -7.44
N ALA A 87 2.45 0.35 -8.65
CA ALA A 87 2.76 1.55 -9.41
C ALA A 87 1.49 2.32 -9.81
N ASP A 88 0.45 1.62 -10.28
CA ASP A 88 -0.82 2.24 -10.66
C ASP A 88 -1.56 2.80 -9.46
N TRP A 89 -1.60 2.04 -8.36
CA TRP A 89 -2.14 2.53 -7.08
C TRP A 89 -1.42 3.80 -6.60
N ALA A 90 -0.09 3.85 -6.73
CA ALA A 90 0.70 4.99 -6.27
C ALA A 90 0.46 6.28 -7.08
N LYS A 91 0.02 6.18 -8.34
CA LYS A 91 -0.39 7.35 -9.16
C LYS A 91 -1.58 8.11 -8.57
N GLY A 92 -2.43 7.43 -7.78
CA GLY A 92 -3.53 8.10 -7.07
C GLY A 92 -3.10 9.16 -6.05
N PHE A 93 -1.81 9.19 -5.69
CA PHE A 93 -1.25 10.11 -4.71
C PHE A 93 -0.32 11.17 -5.32
N THR A 94 0.05 11.04 -6.59
CA THR A 94 0.89 12.03 -7.25
C THR A 94 0.11 13.34 -7.42
N LEU A 95 0.68 14.44 -6.93
CA LEU A 95 0.10 15.77 -7.07
C LEU A 95 0.08 16.17 -8.56
N GLY A 96 -1.08 16.03 -9.19
CA GLY A 96 -1.40 16.66 -10.48
C GLY A 96 -1.37 15.74 -11.69
N GLU A 97 -2.48 15.06 -11.96
CA GLU A 97 -3.09 15.03 -13.30
C GLU A 97 -4.59 15.28 -13.10
N SER A 98 -4.96 16.56 -13.19
CA SER A 98 -6.33 17.07 -13.39
C SER A 98 -6.34 17.83 -14.70
#